data_AF-A0A8X6SJT6-F1
#
_entry.id   AF-A0A8X6SJT6-F1
#
_cell.length_a   1.000
_cell.length_b   1.000
_cell.length_c   1.000
_cell.angle_alpha   90.00
_cell.angle_beta   90.00
_cell.angle_gamma   90.00
#
_symmetry.space_group_name_H-M   'P 1'
#
loop_
_entity.id
_entity.type
_entity.pdbx_description
1 polymer ?
#
loop_
_entity_poly.entity_id
_entity_poly.type
_entity_poly.pdbx_seq_one_letter_code
_entity_poly.pdbx_strand_id
1 'polypeptide(L)'
;MFLKRNALHYIKITGESATADEGAAKIFPEKLAKIIEDVDYSADQVFNADETGLYWKKLPNRAYIAKDEKTASGHKASKDRVTLLLCSNASGDRMLKPLLINKSLRPRALKGKDLKQLPLHWMANPKAWMTTAIFTEWFNNCFVPAVEAYMKEKSLDFKVLLIVDNAASHPELEHPNVKLVFLPPNTASLIQTLDQDIKNIVLRQRTNSS
;
A
#
# COMPACT_ATOMS: atom_id res chain seq x y z
N MET A 1 -16.01 5.74 -3.01
CA MET A 1 -16.98 6.61 -2.28
C MET A 1 -16.38 7.36 -1.07
N PHE A 2 -15.23 6.97 -0.50
CA PHE A 2 -14.67 7.59 0.72
C PHE A 2 -13.86 8.90 0.49
N LEU A 3 -13.30 9.10 -0.72
CA LEU A 3 -12.38 10.22 -1.01
C LEU A 3 -13.07 11.57 -1.24
N LYS A 4 -14.38 11.61 -1.51
CA LYS A 4 -15.09 12.85 -1.85
C LYS A 4 -15.46 13.74 -0.65
N ARG A 5 -15.26 13.28 0.59
CA ARG A 5 -15.79 13.96 1.79
C ARG A 5 -14.79 14.83 2.58
N ASN A 6 -13.49 14.79 2.29
CA ASN A 6 -12.47 15.38 3.20
C ASN A 6 -11.50 16.40 2.59
N ALA A 7 -11.68 16.87 1.35
CA ALA A 7 -10.81 17.90 0.73
C ALA A 7 -9.29 17.62 0.86
N LEU A 8 -8.89 16.35 0.91
CA LEU A 8 -7.49 15.94 0.93
C LEU A 8 -6.97 15.92 -0.51
N HIS A 9 -6.01 16.78 -0.82
CA HIS A 9 -5.31 16.75 -2.10
C HIS A 9 -4.43 15.50 -2.18
N TYR A 10 -4.91 14.46 -2.87
CA TYR A 10 -4.16 13.27 -3.23
C TYR A 10 -3.12 13.63 -4.29
N ILE A 11 -1.83 13.47 -3.96
CA ILE A 11 -0.74 13.57 -4.92
C ILE A 11 -0.01 12.23 -4.88
N LYS A 12 -0.26 11.35 -5.87
CA LYS A 12 0.55 10.15 -6.09
C LYS A 12 1.95 10.62 -6.50
N ILE A 13 2.94 10.47 -5.62
CA ILE A 13 4.34 10.69 -5.95
C ILE A 13 4.93 9.32 -6.23
N THR A 14 5.01 8.96 -7.51
CA THR A 14 5.81 7.82 -7.99
C THR A 14 7.28 8.16 -7.76
N GLY A 15 7.92 7.48 -6.82
CA GLY A 15 9.36 7.54 -6.64
C GLY A 15 10.04 6.72 -7.73
N GLU A 16 10.98 7.36 -8.43
CA GLU A 16 11.86 6.81 -9.48
C GLU A 16 11.18 6.42 -10.82
N SER A 17 11.47 7.22 -11.85
CA SER A 17 11.20 6.89 -13.25
C SER A 17 12.31 5.98 -13.77
N ALA A 18 12.33 4.73 -13.31
CA ALA A 18 12.94 3.71 -14.14
C ALA A 18 11.98 3.44 -15.30
N THR A 19 12.52 3.36 -16.52
CA THR A 19 11.76 3.01 -17.72
C THR A 19 10.95 1.74 -17.44
N ALA A 20 9.63 1.84 -17.57
CA ALA A 20 8.75 0.72 -17.27
C ALA A 20 9.08 -0.46 -18.20
N ASP A 21 9.21 -1.66 -17.63
CA ASP A 21 9.39 -2.88 -18.42
C ASP A 21 8.05 -3.30 -19.02
N GLU A 22 7.74 -2.75 -20.19
CA GLU A 22 6.50 -3.02 -20.92
C GLU A 22 6.36 -4.50 -21.31
N GLY A 23 7.47 -5.22 -21.50
CA GLY A 23 7.47 -6.65 -21.81
C GLY A 23 7.02 -7.47 -20.62
N ALA A 24 7.64 -7.25 -19.46
CA ALA A 24 7.25 -7.92 -18.22
C ALA A 24 5.84 -7.51 -17.78
N ALA A 25 5.43 -6.27 -18.00
CA ALA A 25 4.07 -5.80 -17.70
C ALA A 25 2.99 -6.52 -18.51
N LYS A 26 3.28 -6.90 -19.77
CA LYS A 26 2.35 -7.66 -20.62
C LYS A 26 2.24 -9.12 -20.23
N ILE A 27 3.32 -9.73 -19.76
CA ILE A 27 3.38 -11.16 -19.40
C ILE A 27 2.84 -11.41 -17.98
N PHE A 28 2.98 -10.44 -17.08
CA PHE A 28 2.61 -10.60 -15.69
C PHE A 28 1.14 -10.99 -15.47
N PRO A 29 0.14 -10.42 -16.17
CA PRO A 29 -1.25 -10.86 -16.06
C PRO A 29 -1.44 -12.36 -16.33
N GLU A 30 -0.78 -12.92 -17.34
CA GLU A 30 -0.86 -14.35 -17.67
C GLU A 30 -0.18 -15.20 -16.59
N LYS A 31 0.97 -14.76 -16.08
CA LYS A 31 1.65 -15.43 -14.98
C LYS A 31 0.81 -15.43 -13.70
N LEU A 32 0.18 -14.29 -13.39
CA LEU A 32 -0.69 -14.15 -12.23
C LEU A 32 -1.94 -15.03 -12.37
N ALA A 33 -2.55 -15.02 -13.56
CA ALA A 33 -3.68 -15.88 -13.90
C ALA A 33 -3.37 -17.37 -13.64
N LYS A 34 -2.21 -17.83 -14.11
CA LYS A 34 -1.75 -19.20 -13.87
C LYS A 34 -1.55 -19.51 -12.38
N ILE A 35 -0.95 -18.60 -11.61
CA ILE A 35 -0.80 -18.77 -10.14
C ILE A 35 -2.16 -18.89 -9.45
N ILE A 36 -3.15 -18.13 -9.92
CA ILE A 36 -4.52 -18.17 -9.40
C ILE A 36 -5.18 -19.51 -9.71
N GLU A 37 -5.06 -20.00 -10.95
CA GLU A 37 -5.62 -21.28 -11.40
C GLU A 37 -4.97 -22.48 -10.73
N ASP A 38 -3.63 -22.52 -10.64
CA ASP A 38 -2.88 -23.66 -10.10
C ASP A 38 -3.24 -24.00 -8.63
N VAL A 39 -3.65 -23.00 -7.85
CA VAL A 39 -4.04 -23.14 -6.43
C VAL A 39 -5.54 -22.97 -6.21
N ASP A 40 -6.28 -22.61 -7.27
CA ASP A 40 -7.70 -22.26 -7.23
C ASP A 40 -8.01 -21.17 -6.18
N TYR A 41 -7.35 -20.01 -6.31
CA TYR A 41 -7.62 -18.86 -5.45
C TYR A 41 -8.93 -18.18 -5.86
N SER A 42 -9.83 -17.97 -4.90
CA SER A 42 -10.99 -17.11 -5.10
C SER A 42 -10.62 -15.62 -5.04
N ALA A 43 -11.50 -14.75 -5.54
CA ALA A 43 -11.32 -13.30 -5.45
C ALA A 43 -11.23 -12.78 -4.00
N ASP A 44 -11.80 -13.52 -3.03
CA ASP A 44 -11.69 -13.19 -1.61
C ASP A 44 -10.30 -13.52 -1.04
N GLN A 45 -9.55 -14.43 -1.67
CA GLN A 45 -8.24 -14.91 -1.24
C GLN A 45 -7.06 -14.22 -1.93
N VAL A 46 -7.32 -13.35 -2.92
CA VAL A 46 -6.29 -12.56 -3.60
C VAL A 46 -6.27 -11.15 -3.04
N PHE A 47 -5.16 -10.74 -2.45
CA PHE A 47 -4.93 -9.43 -1.86
C PHE A 47 -3.87 -8.66 -2.62
N ASN A 48 -4.04 -7.35 -2.71
CA ASN A 48 -3.03 -6.42 -3.20
C ASN A 48 -2.70 -5.41 -2.11
N ALA A 49 -1.42 -5.10 -1.92
CA ALA A 49 -0.97 -4.05 -1.03
C ALA A 49 -0.06 -3.05 -1.78
N ASP A 50 -0.24 -1.76 -1.49
CA ASP A 50 0.50 -0.67 -2.14
C ASP A 50 0.71 0.51 -1.18
N GLU A 51 1.91 1.11 -1.23
CA GLU A 51 2.28 2.29 -0.45
C GLU A 51 1.92 3.60 -1.13
N THR A 52 1.41 4.55 -0.33
CA THR A 52 1.23 5.93 -0.75
C THR A 52 1.86 6.90 0.24
N GLY A 53 2.65 7.84 -0.27
CA GLY A 53 3.23 8.92 0.51
C GLY A 53 2.26 10.11 0.63
N LEU A 54 1.89 10.49 1.85
CA LEU A 54 1.16 11.73 2.12
C LEU A 54 2.13 12.84 2.52
N TYR A 55 1.99 13.99 1.88
CA TYR A 55 2.82 15.18 2.09
C TYR A 55 1.94 16.34 2.54
N TRP A 56 2.12 16.85 3.76
CA TRP A 56 1.21 17.85 4.34
C TRP A 56 1.82 19.26 4.47
N LYS A 57 3.09 19.46 4.08
CA LYS A 57 3.76 20.77 4.06
C LYS A 57 4.02 21.33 2.65
N LYS A 58 3.10 21.12 1.69
CA LYS A 58 3.06 22.01 0.52
C LYS A 58 2.34 23.29 0.97
N LEU A 59 3.11 24.29 1.41
CA LEU A 59 2.59 25.66 1.47
C LEU A 59 2.06 26.02 0.06
N PRO A 60 0.89 26.68 -0.08
CA PRO A 60 0.58 27.33 -1.34
C PRO A 60 1.73 28.27 -1.69
N ASN A 61 2.08 28.36 -2.97
CA ASN A 61 3.27 29.03 -3.50
C ASN A 61 3.26 30.57 -3.33
N ARG A 62 2.47 31.09 -2.39
CA ARG A 62 2.40 32.48 -1.98
C ARG A 62 2.52 32.52 -0.46
N ALA A 63 3.75 32.63 0.02
CA ALA A 63 3.96 33.26 1.31
C ALA A 63 3.42 34.70 1.19
N TYR A 64 2.41 35.05 1.99
CA TYR A 64 2.17 36.45 2.30
C TYR A 64 3.39 36.90 3.10
N ILE A 65 4.35 37.51 2.41
CA ILE A 65 5.45 38.23 3.03
C ILE A 65 4.79 39.38 3.80
N ALA A 66 4.80 39.30 5.13
CA ALA A 66 4.56 40.47 5.96
C ALA A 66 5.64 41.51 5.58
N LYS A 67 5.23 42.78 5.42
CA LYS A 67 5.97 43.83 4.69
C LYS A 67 7.38 44.18 5.23
N ASP A 68 7.87 43.55 6.30
CA ASP A 68 9.08 44.02 7.01
C ASP A 68 10.21 43.00 7.23
N GLU A 69 10.19 41.79 6.66
CA GLU A 69 11.33 40.86 6.78
C GLU A 69 12.19 40.78 5.52
N LYS A 70 13.37 41.41 5.59
CA LYS A 70 14.48 41.22 4.65
C LYS A 70 14.92 39.75 4.64
N THR A 71 14.77 39.11 3.48
CA THR A 71 15.49 37.89 3.06
C THR A 71 15.54 36.74 4.08
N ALA A 72 14.52 35.89 4.08
CA ALA A 72 14.64 34.53 4.60
C ALA A 72 15.30 33.64 3.53
N SER A 73 16.63 33.60 3.51
CA SER A 73 17.38 32.61 2.73
C SER A 73 17.07 31.19 3.23
N GLY A 74 16.88 30.26 2.31
CA GLY A 74 17.15 28.84 2.58
C GLY A 74 16.10 28.01 3.34
N HIS A 75 14.82 28.39 3.40
CA HIS A 75 13.80 27.48 3.94
C HIS A 75 13.48 26.36 2.94
N LYS A 76 14.32 25.31 2.94
CA LYS A 76 13.97 24.01 2.36
C LYS A 76 12.77 23.51 3.16
N ALA A 77 11.56 23.66 2.63
CA ALA A 77 10.36 23.16 3.28
C ALA A 77 10.60 21.70 3.65
N SER A 78 10.74 21.39 4.95
CA SER A 78 10.76 20.02 5.43
C SER A 78 9.46 19.41 4.94
N LYS A 79 9.55 18.58 3.89
CA LYS A 79 8.44 17.78 3.43
C LYS A 79 8.22 16.75 4.53
N ASP A 80 7.40 17.10 5.50
CA ASP A 80 6.93 16.12 6.46
C ASP A 80 6.02 15.16 5.69
N ARG A 81 6.55 13.94 5.59
CA ARG A 81 5.95 12.83 4.88
C ARG A 81 5.56 11.78 5.90
N VAL A 82 4.39 11.21 5.70
CA VAL A 82 4.01 9.92 6.27
C VAL A 82 3.75 8.98 5.10
N THR A 83 4.04 7.70 5.23
CA THR A 83 3.59 6.72 4.23
C THR A 83 2.47 5.86 4.81
N LEU A 84 1.49 5.58 3.97
CA LEU A 84 0.39 4.67 4.25
C LEU A 84 0.59 3.44 3.39
N LEU A 85 0.50 2.25 3.98
CA LEU A 85 0.31 1.01 3.25
C LEU A 85 -1.18 0.63 3.34
N LEU A 86 -1.79 0.45 2.17
CA LEU A 86 -3.17 0.03 2.02
C LEU A 86 -3.20 -1.39 1.47
N CYS A 87 -4.16 -2.20 1.90
CA CYS A 87 -4.31 -3.57 1.41
C CYS A 87 -5.79 -3.94 1.31
N SER A 88 -6.20 -4.46 0.16
CA SER A 88 -7.56 -4.93 -0.10
C SER A 88 -7.56 -6.23 -0.90
N ASN A 89 -8.66 -6.98 -0.81
CA ASN A 89 -8.87 -8.16 -1.62
C ASN A 89 -9.46 -7.82 -3.01
N ALA A 90 -9.36 -8.77 -3.93
CA ALA A 90 -9.82 -8.63 -5.30
C ALA A 90 -11.35 -8.63 -5.43
N SER A 91 -12.10 -9.25 -4.52
CA SER A 91 -13.57 -9.09 -4.49
C SER A 91 -13.98 -7.66 -4.10
N GLY A 92 -13.11 -6.94 -3.38
CA GLY A 92 -13.30 -5.54 -3.01
C GLY A 92 -14.17 -5.33 -1.77
N ASP A 93 -14.57 -6.38 -1.08
CA ASP A 93 -15.37 -6.30 0.13
C ASP A 93 -14.53 -6.18 1.41
N ARG A 94 -13.23 -6.49 1.34
CA ARG A 94 -12.29 -6.41 2.46
C ARG A 94 -11.16 -5.43 2.17
N MET A 95 -11.15 -4.34 2.93
CA MET A 95 -9.99 -3.46 3.10
C MET A 95 -9.42 -3.71 4.49
N LEU A 96 -8.13 -4.04 4.58
CA LEU A 96 -7.47 -4.25 5.87
C LEU A 96 -7.20 -2.92 6.59
N LYS A 97 -6.98 -3.02 7.90
CA LYS A 97 -6.58 -1.89 8.73
C LYS A 97 -5.28 -1.29 8.15
N PRO A 98 -5.27 -0.01 7.71
CA PRO A 98 -4.08 0.60 7.10
C PRO A 98 -2.88 0.60 8.04
N LEU A 99 -1.67 0.55 7.49
CA LEU A 99 -0.45 0.85 8.25
C LEU A 99 0.00 2.27 7.95
N LEU A 100 0.27 3.06 8.99
CA LEU A 100 0.88 4.37 8.89
C LEU A 100 2.32 4.32 9.42
N ILE A 101 3.26 4.76 8.59
CA ILE A 101 4.66 4.91 8.94
C ILE A 101 4.96 6.41 9.13
N ASN A 102 5.36 6.78 10.34
CA ASN A 102 5.71 8.15 10.69
C ASN A 102 7.21 8.28 11.05
N LYS A 103 7.68 9.52 11.21
CA LYS A 103 9.03 9.82 11.71
C LYS A 103 9.20 9.48 13.20
N SER A 104 8.11 9.49 13.95
CA SER A 104 8.10 9.29 15.39
C SER A 104 7.00 8.32 15.81
N LEU A 105 7.33 7.41 16.72
CA LEU A 105 6.36 6.54 17.39
C LEU A 105 5.36 7.33 18.24
N ARG A 106 5.73 8.51 18.74
CA ARG A 106 4.87 9.36 19.57
C ARG A 106 4.97 10.83 19.13
N PRO A 107 4.26 11.22 18.07
CA PRO A 107 4.27 12.60 17.61
C PRO A 107 3.77 13.55 18.69
N ARG A 108 4.41 14.72 18.84
CA ARG A 108 3.95 15.74 19.80
C ARG A 108 2.50 16.16 19.58
N ALA A 109 2.06 16.18 18.32
CA ALA A 109 0.67 16.49 17.94
C ALA A 109 -0.36 15.49 18.49
N LEU A 110 0.06 14.28 18.84
CA LEU A 110 -0.79 13.22 19.40
C LEU A 110 -0.45 12.93 20.88
N LYS A 111 0.19 13.88 21.57
CA LYS A 111 0.51 13.72 22.99
C LYS A 111 -0.77 13.49 23.81
N GLY A 112 -0.76 12.46 24.65
CA GLY A 112 -1.92 12.09 25.48
C GLY A 112 -3.01 11.30 24.75
N LYS A 113 -2.80 10.91 23.49
CA LYS A 113 -3.68 9.98 22.76
C LYS A 113 -3.11 8.57 22.81
N ASP A 114 -3.99 7.59 22.99
CA ASP A 114 -3.63 6.19 22.81
C ASP A 114 -3.65 5.85 21.32
N LEU A 115 -2.46 5.69 20.73
CA LEU A 115 -2.32 5.37 19.32
C LEU A 115 -2.90 3.97 18.98
N LYS A 116 -3.06 3.09 19.97
CA LYS A 116 -3.67 1.77 19.76
C LYS A 116 -5.17 1.86 19.45
N GLN A 117 -5.83 2.92 19.90
CA GLN A 117 -7.25 3.17 19.62
C GLN A 117 -7.49 3.72 18.21
N LEU A 118 -6.43 4.08 17.48
CA LEU A 118 -6.58 4.54 16.11
C LEU A 118 -6.97 3.37 15.18
N PRO A 119 -7.80 3.62 14.16
CA PRO A 119 -8.21 2.63 13.17
C PRO A 119 -7.10 2.35 12.14
N LEU A 120 -5.83 2.38 12.55
CA LEU A 120 -4.66 2.05 11.74
C LEU A 120 -3.55 1.43 12.60
N HIS A 121 -2.67 0.65 11.98
CA HIS A 121 -1.42 0.22 12.59
C HIS A 121 -0.42 1.38 12.54
N TRP A 122 0.38 1.53 13.59
CA TRP A 122 1.31 2.65 13.71
C TRP A 122 2.74 2.12 13.89
N MET A 123 3.61 2.44 12.94
CA MET A 123 5.03 2.15 13.01
C MET A 123 5.82 3.42 12.70
N ALA A 124 7.12 3.44 13.02
CA ALA A 124 7.92 4.62 12.75
C ALA A 124 9.40 4.31 12.51
N ASN A 125 9.99 5.15 11.66
CA ASN A 125 11.44 5.27 11.52
C ASN A 125 11.79 6.72 11.15
N PRO A 126 13.03 7.19 11.35
CA PRO A 126 13.38 8.60 11.14
C PRO A 126 13.08 9.15 9.74
N LYS A 127 13.04 8.27 8.73
CA LYS A 127 12.76 8.67 7.35
C LYS A 127 11.25 8.73 7.05
N ALA A 128 10.41 8.01 7.80
CA ALA A 128 9.04 7.67 7.46
C ALA A 128 8.92 6.98 6.09
N TRP A 129 9.70 5.92 5.86
CA TRP A 129 9.68 5.08 4.64
C TRP A 129 9.34 3.64 5.03
N MET A 130 8.83 2.86 4.07
CA MET A 130 8.81 1.41 4.22
C MET A 130 10.25 0.88 4.32
N THR A 131 10.44 -0.12 5.18
CA THR A 131 11.71 -0.84 5.34
C THR A 131 11.41 -2.32 5.46
N THR A 132 12.40 -3.16 5.17
CA THR A 132 12.32 -4.62 5.35
C THR A 132 11.77 -5.00 6.72
N ALA A 133 12.30 -4.40 7.79
CA ALA A 133 11.84 -4.67 9.15
C ALA A 133 10.36 -4.31 9.37
N ILE A 134 9.92 -3.15 8.86
CA ILE A 134 8.52 -2.71 8.99
C ILE A 134 7.59 -3.60 8.18
N PHE A 135 7.99 -3.96 6.95
CA PHE A 135 7.20 -4.83 6.10
C PHE A 135 7.07 -6.24 6.71
N THR A 136 8.17 -6.81 7.21
CA THR A 136 8.15 -8.11 7.92
C THR A 136 7.28 -8.05 9.18
N GLU A 137 7.36 -6.96 9.96
CA GLU A 137 6.52 -6.79 11.14
C GLU A 137 5.04 -6.69 10.77
N TRP A 138 4.71 -5.89 9.75
CA TRP A 138 3.34 -5.77 9.24
C TRP A 138 2.81 -7.10 8.69
N PHE A 139 3.62 -7.82 7.90
CA PHE A 139 3.23 -9.09 7.32
C PHE A 139 2.83 -10.10 8.40
N ASN A 140 3.72 -10.30 9.39
CA ASN A 140 3.52 -11.32 10.43
C ASN A 140 2.49 -10.92 11.48
N ASN A 141 2.48 -9.65 11.91
CA ASN A 141 1.69 -9.23 13.07
C ASN A 141 0.38 -8.51 12.71
N CYS A 142 0.21 -8.12 11.44
CA CYS A 142 -0.98 -7.38 10.99
C CYS A 142 -1.68 -8.11 9.85
N PHE A 143 -0.97 -8.42 8.76
CA PHE A 143 -1.57 -9.02 7.57
C PHE A 143 -2.03 -10.45 7.83
N VAL A 144 -1.12 -11.37 8.18
CA VAL A 144 -1.42 -12.80 8.38
C VAL A 144 -2.59 -13.02 9.35
N PRO A 145 -2.61 -12.44 10.57
CA PRO A 145 -3.72 -12.63 11.50
C PRO A 145 -5.04 -12.05 11.00
N ALA A 146 -5.00 -10.92 10.29
CA ALA A 146 -6.20 -10.27 9.77
C ALA A 146 -6.84 -11.08 8.62
N VAL A 147 -6.02 -11.62 7.71
CA VAL A 147 -6.54 -12.44 6.62
C VAL A 147 -7.00 -13.81 7.11
N GLU A 148 -6.33 -14.42 8.09
CA GLU A 148 -6.77 -15.68 8.70
C GLU A 148 -8.16 -15.52 9.36
N ALA A 149 -8.35 -14.46 10.15
CA ALA A 149 -9.63 -14.14 10.75
C ALA A 149 -10.72 -13.90 9.69
N TYR A 150 -10.38 -13.22 8.60
CA TYR A 150 -11.30 -12.98 7.48
C TYR A 150 -11.67 -14.28 6.73
N MET A 151 -10.71 -15.18 6.48
CA MET A 151 -11.00 -16.49 5.87
C MET A 151 -11.98 -17.29 6.73
N LYS A 152 -11.77 -17.29 8.05
CA LYS A 152 -12.69 -17.92 9.00
C LYS A 152 -14.08 -17.28 8.98
N GLU A 153 -14.17 -15.95 8.91
CA GLU A 153 -15.45 -15.22 8.78
C GLU A 153 -16.21 -15.64 7.52
N LYS A 154 -15.49 -15.85 6.41
CA LYS A 154 -16.06 -16.25 5.12
C LYS A 154 -16.28 -17.75 4.97
N SER A 155 -15.90 -18.55 5.96
CA SER A 155 -15.87 -20.02 5.86
C SER A 155 -15.06 -20.51 4.65
N LEU A 156 -13.94 -19.85 4.38
CA LEU A 156 -12.98 -20.20 3.34
C LEU A 156 -11.74 -20.86 3.95
N ASP A 157 -11.09 -21.72 3.18
CA ASP A 157 -9.78 -22.26 3.55
C ASP A 157 -8.75 -21.13 3.68
N PHE A 158 -7.86 -21.26 4.67
CA PHE A 158 -6.76 -20.33 4.82
C PHE A 158 -5.68 -20.62 3.76
N LYS A 159 -5.88 -20.05 2.57
CA LYS A 159 -4.90 -19.95 1.49
C LYS A 159 -5.03 -18.56 0.88
N VAL A 160 -3.95 -17.78 0.86
CA VAL A 160 -3.99 -16.37 0.45
C VAL A 160 -2.85 -16.06 -0.50
N LEU A 161 -3.15 -15.28 -1.53
CA LEU A 161 -2.16 -14.69 -2.42
C LEU A 161 -2.03 -13.20 -2.07
N LEU A 162 -0.84 -12.73 -1.71
CA LEU A 162 -0.53 -11.32 -1.49
C LEU A 162 0.33 -10.80 -2.64
N ILE A 163 -0.13 -9.75 -3.29
CA ILE A 163 0.57 -9.06 -4.38
C ILE A 163 1.11 -7.71 -3.84
N VAL A 164 2.39 -7.45 -4.06
CA VAL A 164 3.07 -6.19 -3.67
C VAL A 164 3.97 -5.70 -4.79
N ASP A 165 4.35 -4.42 -4.76
CA ASP A 165 5.39 -3.90 -5.65
C ASP A 165 6.76 -4.53 -5.35
N ASN A 166 7.61 -4.56 -6.38
CA ASN A 166 8.97 -5.06 -6.26
C ASN A 166 9.90 -3.93 -5.81
N ALA A 167 10.00 -3.76 -4.49
CA ALA A 167 10.89 -2.82 -3.85
C ALA A 167 11.86 -3.54 -2.92
N ALA A 168 13.07 -3.01 -2.75
CA ALA A 168 14.06 -3.57 -1.82
C ALA A 168 13.58 -3.60 -0.35
N SER A 169 12.56 -2.79 -0.02
CA SER A 169 11.91 -2.82 1.29
C SER A 169 11.00 -4.03 1.50
N HIS A 170 10.69 -4.79 0.46
CA HIS A 170 9.79 -5.95 0.50
C HIS A 170 10.61 -7.24 0.35
N PRO A 171 11.06 -7.84 1.46
CA PRO A 171 11.77 -9.11 1.41
C PRO A 171 10.85 -10.22 0.94
N GLU A 172 11.43 -11.26 0.36
CA GLU A 172 10.75 -12.54 0.23
C GLU A 172 10.48 -13.12 1.62
N LEU A 173 9.22 -13.44 1.88
CA LEU A 173 8.74 -14.00 3.15
C LEU A 173 7.98 -15.28 2.85
N GLU A 174 8.28 -16.33 3.62
CA GLU A 174 7.60 -17.61 3.52
C GLU A 174 6.55 -17.75 4.60
N HIS A 175 5.41 -18.30 4.23
CA HIS A 175 4.35 -18.69 5.16
C HIS A 175 3.58 -19.88 4.55
N PRO A 176 3.20 -20.90 5.34
CA PRO A 176 2.56 -22.11 4.81
C PRO A 176 1.26 -21.83 4.05
N ASN A 177 0.55 -20.76 4.42
CA ASN A 177 -0.78 -20.42 3.88
C ASN A 177 -0.82 -19.11 3.08
N VAL A 178 0.32 -18.40 2.96
CA VAL A 178 0.37 -17.12 2.24
C VAL A 178 1.46 -17.18 1.18
N LYS A 179 1.06 -17.03 -0.08
CA LYS A 179 1.98 -16.86 -1.21
C LYS A 179 2.21 -15.37 -1.45
N LEU A 180 3.45 -14.92 -1.33
CA LEU A 180 3.85 -13.56 -1.68
C LEU A 180 4.28 -13.50 -3.15
N VAL A 181 3.74 -12.56 -3.91
CA VAL A 181 4.10 -12.33 -5.32
C VAL A 181 4.44 -10.85 -5.52
N PHE A 182 5.59 -10.61 -6.13
CA PHE A 182 6.04 -9.28 -6.49
C PHE A 182 5.59 -8.94 -7.92
N LEU A 183 5.14 -7.70 -8.11
CA LEU A 183 4.95 -7.15 -9.44
C LEU A 183 6.28 -7.06 -10.19
N PRO A 184 6.28 -6.97 -11.53
CA PRO A 184 7.53 -6.75 -12.25
C PRO A 184 8.16 -5.40 -11.86
N PRO A 185 9.51 -5.30 -11.87
CA PRO A 185 10.20 -4.05 -11.58
C PRO A 185 9.66 -2.89 -12.45
N ASN A 186 9.49 -1.71 -11.85
CA ASN A 186 9.12 -0.48 -12.56
C ASN A 186 7.75 -0.50 -13.27
N THR A 187 6.85 -1.40 -12.89
CA THR A 187 5.50 -1.50 -13.48
C THR A 187 4.39 -0.97 -12.59
N ALA A 188 4.69 -0.54 -11.35
CA ALA A 188 3.69 -0.03 -10.41
C ALA A 188 2.89 1.16 -10.97
N SER A 189 3.50 2.05 -11.76
CA SER A 189 2.80 3.14 -12.43
C SER A 189 1.82 2.68 -13.52
N LEU A 190 2.09 1.53 -14.14
CA LEU A 190 1.29 0.94 -15.23
C LEU A 190 0.22 -0.04 -14.74
N ILE A 191 0.49 -0.78 -13.66
CA ILE A 191 -0.34 -1.90 -13.17
C ILE A 191 -1.01 -1.58 -11.83
N GLN A 192 -0.37 -0.78 -10.97
CA GLN A 192 -0.96 -0.41 -9.68
C GLN A 192 -1.76 0.88 -9.79
N THR A 193 -3.01 0.71 -10.22
CA THR A 193 -4.11 1.58 -9.77
C THR A 193 -4.92 0.87 -8.69
N LEU A 194 -4.24 0.30 -7.69
CA LEU A 194 -4.74 -0.30 -6.43
C LEU A 194 -5.96 -1.25 -6.50
N ASP A 195 -6.59 -1.47 -7.66
CA ASP A 195 -7.85 -2.18 -7.76
C ASP A 195 -8.18 -2.63 -9.19
N GLN A 196 -8.17 -1.77 -10.22
CA GLN A 196 -8.84 -2.14 -11.47
C GLN A 196 -8.19 -3.30 -12.22
N ASP A 197 -6.87 -3.32 -12.39
CA ASP A 197 -6.23 -4.33 -13.24
C ASP A 197 -6.20 -5.71 -12.58
N ILE A 198 -5.91 -5.78 -11.27
CA ILE A 198 -5.95 -7.05 -10.52
C ILE A 198 -7.39 -7.57 -10.43
N LYS A 199 -8.37 -6.69 -10.17
CA LYS A 199 -9.79 -7.07 -10.22
C LYS A 199 -10.18 -7.60 -11.59
N ASN A 200 -9.75 -6.93 -12.66
CA ASN A 200 -10.05 -7.36 -14.02
C ASN A 200 -9.42 -8.72 -14.35
N ILE A 201 -8.19 -9.00 -13.90
CA ILE A 201 -7.54 -10.30 -14.10
C ILE A 201 -8.31 -11.41 -13.37
N VAL A 202 -8.60 -11.19 -12.08
CA VAL A 202 -9.31 -12.17 -11.24
C VAL A 202 -10.75 -12.40 -11.72
N LEU A 203 -11.45 -11.34 -12.16
CA LEU A 203 -12.84 -11.44 -12.62
C LEU A 203 -12.97 -12.02 -14.04
N ARG A 204 -12.02 -11.77 -14.94
CA ARG A 204 -12.05 -12.30 -16.33
C ARG A 204 -11.88 -13.81 -16.39
N GLN A 205 -11.20 -14.43 -15.43
CA GLN A 205 -11.07 -15.89 -15.38
C GLN A 205 -12.42 -16.58 -15.15
N ARG A 206 -13.36 -15.96 -14.43
CA ARG A 206 -14.68 -16.55 -14.18
C ARG A 206 -15.58 -16.58 -15.42
N THR A 207 -15.43 -15.64 -16.35
CA THR A 207 -16.26 -15.57 -17.56
C THR A 207 -15.87 -16.55 -18.65
N ASN A 208 -14.65 -17.13 -18.59
CA ASN A 208 -14.17 -18.09 -19.58
C ASN A 208 -14.35 -19.57 -19.13
N SER A 209 -14.94 -19.80 -17.96
CA SER A 209 -15.19 -21.14 -17.40
C SER A 209 -16.70 -21.47 -17.31
N SER A 210 -17.55 -20.78 -18.08
CA SER A 210 -19.00 -21.01 -18.17
C SER A 210 -19.42 -21.46 -19.56
#